data_AF-A0A7C3XQ55-F1
#
_entry.id   AF-A0A7C3XQ55-F1
#
_cell.length_a   1.000
_cell.length_b   1.000
_cell.length_c   1.000
_cell.angle_alpha   90.00
_cell.angle_beta   90.00
_cell.angle_gamma   90.00
#
_symmetry.space_group_name_H-M   'P 1'
#
loop_
_entity.id
_entity.type
_entity.pdbx_description
1 polymer ?
#
loop_
_entity_poly.entity_id
_entity_poly.type
_entity_poly.pdbx_seq_one_letter_code
_entity_poly.pdbx_strand_id
1 'polypeptide(L)'
;MSDEWSRAKEKQIERIKSMKPHDRLSLVEAITEINQYIASSCQGWMQWVYNPLIIGQFDQEKLQDIFETFRKFALEFLEFDIAATRGLGEVLKKQSRARRKEGPTYV
;
A
#
# COMPACT_ATOMS: atom_id res chain seq x y z
N MET A 1 -14.18 19.72 1.50
CA MET A 1 -13.12 18.74 1.81
C MET A 1 -13.57 17.29 1.59
N SER A 2 -14.78 16.85 1.98
CA SER A 2 -15.26 15.47 1.74
C SER A 2 -15.44 15.12 0.25
N ASP A 3 -16.00 16.04 -0.53
CA ASP A 3 -16.34 15.77 -1.94
C ASP A 3 -15.10 15.74 -2.84
N GLU A 4 -14.12 16.60 -2.54
CA GLU A 4 -12.85 16.63 -3.26
C GLU A 4 -12.01 15.38 -2.97
N TRP A 5 -12.01 14.92 -1.72
CA TRP A 5 -11.37 13.67 -1.34
C TRP A 5 -12.00 12.48 -2.06
N SER A 6 -13.33 12.38 -2.05
CA SER A 6 -14.06 11.28 -2.70
C SER A 6 -13.80 11.26 -4.21
N ARG A 7 -13.86 12.42 -4.88
CA ARG A 7 -13.51 12.55 -6.30
C ARG A 7 -12.06 12.17 -6.61
N ALA A 8 -11.13 12.48 -5.72
CA ALA A 8 -9.74 12.05 -5.88
C ALA A 8 -9.63 10.51 -5.82
N LYS A 9 -10.36 9.86 -4.91
CA LYS A 9 -10.39 8.39 -4.83
C LYS A 9 -11.05 7.75 -6.05
N GLU A 10 -12.12 8.33 -6.59
CA GLU A 10 -12.75 7.89 -7.83
C GLU A 10 -11.77 7.93 -9.02
N LYS A 11 -11.01 9.02 -9.17
CA LYS A 11 -9.96 9.11 -10.20
C LYS A 11 -8.88 8.05 -10.02
N GLN A 12 -8.47 7.77 -8.78
CA GLN A 12 -7.49 6.71 -8.49
C GLN A 12 -8.05 5.32 -8.86
N ILE A 13 -9.33 5.06 -8.59
CA ILE A 13 -10.00 3.80 -8.97
C ILE A 13 -9.99 3.63 -10.49
N GLU A 14 -10.39 4.66 -11.25
CA GLU A 14 -10.40 4.59 -12.72
C GLU A 14 -8.98 4.48 -13.30
N ARG A 15 -8.02 5.12 -12.66
CA ARG A 15 -6.60 4.97 -13.00
C ARG A 15 -6.15 3.52 -12.82
N ILE A 16 -6.44 2.88 -11.68
CA ILE A 16 -6.09 1.47 -11.44
C ILE A 16 -6.75 0.56 -12.48
N LYS A 17 -8.06 0.72 -12.74
CA LYS A 17 -8.80 -0.11 -13.71
C LYS A 17 -8.26 0.00 -15.14
N SER A 18 -7.69 1.14 -15.50
CA SER A 18 -7.14 1.38 -16.84
C SER A 18 -5.69 0.94 -17.01
N MET A 19 -4.98 0.57 -15.94
CA MET A 19 -3.59 0.14 -16.02
C MET A 19 -3.44 -1.15 -16.84
N LYS A 20 -2.53 -1.13 -17.81
CA LYS A 20 -2.16 -2.29 -18.64
C LYS A 20 -0.63 -2.37 -18.73
N PRO A 21 0.05 -2.79 -17.64
CA PRO A 21 1.49 -2.97 -17.67
C PRO A 21 1.83 -4.08 -18.67
N HIS A 22 2.85 -3.85 -19.49
CA HIS A 22 3.19 -4.70 -20.64
C HIS A 22 4.61 -5.27 -20.55
N ASP A 23 5.40 -4.79 -19.60
CA ASP A 23 6.76 -5.25 -19.35
C ASP A 23 7.11 -5.16 -17.85
N ARG A 24 8.32 -5.58 -17.49
CA ARG A 24 8.77 -5.59 -16.11
C ARG A 24 8.82 -4.19 -15.50
N LEU A 25 9.19 -3.17 -16.26
CA LEU A 25 9.33 -1.81 -15.75
C LEU A 25 7.96 -1.20 -15.44
N SER A 26 7.03 -1.31 -16.40
CA SER A 26 5.64 -0.87 -16.24
C SER A 26 4.90 -1.61 -15.14
N LEU A 27 5.23 -2.89 -14.87
CA LEU A 27 4.73 -3.60 -13.69
C LEU A 27 5.21 -2.96 -12.38
N VAL A 28 6.51 -2.64 -12.28
CA VAL A 28 7.07 -1.98 -11.09
C VAL A 28 6.45 -0.60 -10.88
N GLU A 29 6.27 0.17 -11.95
CA GLU A 29 5.61 1.48 -11.92
C GLU A 29 4.16 1.37 -11.44
N ALA A 30 3.37 0.46 -12.02
CA ALA A 30 1.98 0.24 -11.64
C ALA A 30 1.84 -0.18 -10.18
N ILE A 31 2.67 -1.12 -9.70
CA ILE A 31 2.70 -1.54 -8.29
C ILE A 31 3.05 -0.35 -7.38
N THR A 32 4.03 0.47 -7.76
CA THR A 32 4.44 1.65 -6.99
C THR A 32 3.30 2.67 -6.89
N GLU A 33 2.63 2.94 -8.01
CA GLU A 33 1.50 3.87 -8.08
C GLU A 33 0.32 3.39 -7.21
N ILE A 34 -0.06 2.10 -7.31
CA ILE A 34 -1.11 1.50 -6.48
C ILE A 34 -0.76 1.60 -5.00
N ASN A 35 0.48 1.28 -4.62
CA ASN A 35 0.91 1.34 -3.23
C ASN A 35 0.84 2.76 -2.66
N GLN A 36 1.17 3.77 -3.47
CA GLN A 36 1.02 5.18 -3.08
C GLN A 36 -0.46 5.58 -2.88
N TYR A 37 -1.37 5.10 -3.74
CA TYR A 37 -2.81 5.34 -3.56
C TYR A 37 -3.35 4.72 -2.26
N ILE A 38 -2.91 3.50 -1.93
CA ILE A 38 -3.23 2.85 -0.66
C ILE A 38 -2.68 3.69 0.51
N ALA A 39 -1.40 4.05 0.49
CA ALA A 39 -0.75 4.82 1.55
C ALA A 39 -1.46 6.17 1.80
N SER A 40 -1.83 6.90 0.74
CA SER A 40 -2.57 8.16 0.87
C SER A 40 -3.93 7.97 1.54
N SER A 41 -4.61 6.85 1.26
CA SER A 41 -5.92 6.54 1.84
C SER A 41 -5.80 6.18 3.32
N CYS A 42 -4.76 5.43 3.70
CA CYS A 42 -4.44 5.17 5.11
C CYS A 42 -4.18 6.47 5.88
N GLN A 43 -3.42 7.41 5.30
CA GLN A 43 -3.17 8.72 5.91
C GLN A 43 -4.47 9.53 6.09
N GLY A 44 -5.35 9.56 5.10
CA GLY A 44 -6.64 10.23 5.21
C GLY A 44 -7.51 9.65 6.32
N TRP A 45 -7.55 8.32 6.45
CA TRP A 45 -8.27 7.67 7.54
C TRP A 45 -7.69 7.97 8.92
N MET A 46 -6.37 8.04 9.05
CA MET A 46 -5.74 8.49 10.31
C MET A 46 -6.22 9.90 10.68
N GLN A 47 -6.28 10.82 9.73
CA GLN A 47 -6.80 12.17 9.99
C GLN A 47 -8.28 12.17 10.40
N TRP A 48 -9.10 11.32 9.81
CA TRP A 48 -10.54 11.25 10.13
C TRP A 48 -10.81 10.63 11.49
N VAL A 49 -10.14 9.52 11.82
CA VAL A 49 -10.32 8.81 13.10
C VAL A 49 -9.83 9.67 14.27
N TYR A 50 -8.75 10.45 14.08
CA TYR A 50 -8.25 11.36 15.11
C TYR A 50 -9.01 12.70 15.21
N ASN A 51 -10.01 12.94 14.37
CA ASN A 51 -10.79 14.17 14.42
C ASN A 51 -12.15 13.93 15.12
N PRO A 52 -12.35 14.43 16.37
CA PRO A 52 -13.59 14.26 17.12
C PRO A 52 -14.84 14.75 16.38
N LEU A 53 -14.71 15.80 15.55
CA LEU A 53 -15.83 16.35 14.79
C LEU A 53 -16.29 15.41 13.67
N ILE A 54 -15.39 14.58 13.14
CA ILE A 54 -15.70 13.60 12.08
C ILE A 54 -16.17 12.30 12.73
N ILE A 55 -15.38 11.73 13.65
CA ILE A 55 -15.70 10.44 14.27
C ILE A 55 -16.99 10.51 15.10
N GLY A 56 -17.31 11.66 15.68
CA GLY A 56 -18.55 11.88 16.41
C GLY A 56 -19.81 11.90 15.54
N GLN A 57 -19.69 11.92 14.21
CA GLN A 57 -20.82 11.77 13.28
C GLN A 57 -21.15 10.31 12.98
N PHE A 58 -20.30 9.35 13.37
CA PHE A 58 -20.53 7.93 13.12
C PHE A 58 -21.16 7.30 14.36
N ASP A 59 -22.26 6.60 14.16
CA ASP A 59 -22.86 5.77 15.20
C ASP A 59 -22.10 4.44 15.36
N GLN A 60 -22.49 3.68 16.37
CA GLN A 60 -21.85 2.40 16.71
C GLN A 60 -21.92 1.39 15.55
N GLU A 61 -23.05 1.31 14.85
CA GLU A 61 -23.24 0.40 13.73
C GLU A 61 -22.29 0.76 12.59
N LYS A 62 -22.21 2.05 12.25
CA LYS A 62 -21.29 2.55 11.22
C LYS A 62 -19.84 2.29 11.56
N LEU A 63 -19.45 2.48 12.82
CA LEU A 63 -18.09 2.19 13.29
C LEU A 63 -17.77 0.69 13.22
N GLN A 64 -18.73 -0.18 13.54
CA GLN A 64 -18.58 -1.62 13.42
C GLN A 64 -18.36 -2.04 11.96
N ASP A 65 -19.15 -1.50 11.02
CA ASP A 65 -19.00 -1.78 9.58
C ASP A 65 -17.63 -1.34 9.05
N ILE A 66 -17.18 -0.15 9.45
CA ILE A 66 -15.84 0.36 9.10
C ILE A 66 -14.77 -0.57 9.66
N PHE A 67 -14.88 -0.97 10.94
CA PHE A 67 -13.93 -1.87 11.58
C PHE A 67 -13.83 -3.22 10.86
N GLU A 68 -14.95 -3.89 10.57
CA GLU A 68 -14.91 -5.21 9.90
C GLU A 68 -14.32 -5.10 8.49
N THR A 69 -14.61 -4.01 7.78
CA THR A 69 -14.01 -3.73 6.47
C THR A 69 -12.48 -3.57 6.57
N PHE A 70 -12.01 -2.76 7.51
CA PHE A 70 -10.57 -2.59 7.76
C PHE A 70 -9.90 -3.89 8.16
N ARG A 71 -10.54 -4.66 9.04
CA ARG A 71 -10.03 -5.94 9.52
C ARG A 71 -9.79 -6.92 8.38
N LYS A 72 -10.78 -7.08 7.49
CA LYS A 72 -10.66 -7.96 6.33
C LYS A 72 -9.52 -7.51 5.42
N PHE A 73 -9.50 -6.24 5.05
CA PHE A 73 -8.46 -5.67 4.18
C PHE A 73 -7.05 -5.82 4.79
N ALA A 74 -6.91 -5.54 6.09
CA ALA A 74 -5.62 -5.63 6.78
C ALA A 74 -5.09 -7.07 6.83
N LEU A 75 -5.97 -8.05 7.10
CA LEU A 75 -5.58 -9.46 7.09
C LEU A 75 -5.08 -9.89 5.71
N GLU A 76 -5.87 -9.64 4.66
CA GLU A 76 -5.50 -9.99 3.28
C GLU A 76 -4.18 -9.33 2.85
N PHE A 77 -3.99 -8.04 3.17
CA PHE A 77 -2.79 -7.31 2.80
C PHE A 77 -1.54 -7.80 3.55
N LEU A 78 -1.64 -8.06 4.85
CA LEU A 78 -0.51 -8.56 5.66
C LEU A 78 -0.14 -10.00 5.29
N GLU A 79 -1.11 -10.85 4.99
CA GLU A 79 -0.86 -12.21 4.49
C GLU A 79 -0.12 -12.19 3.15
N PHE A 80 -0.56 -11.33 2.22
CA PHE A 80 0.14 -11.08 0.97
C PHE A 80 1.57 -10.58 1.19
N ASP A 81 1.77 -9.57 2.05
CA ASP A 81 3.09 -8.99 2.32
C ASP A 81 4.06 -10.03 2.88
N ILE A 82 3.61 -10.85 3.83
CA ILE A 82 4.40 -11.96 4.36
C ILE A 82 4.74 -12.94 3.24
N ALA A 83 3.78 -13.34 2.42
CA ALA A 83 4.00 -14.29 1.33
C ALA A 83 4.99 -13.76 0.28
N ALA A 84 4.91 -12.47 -0.06
CA ALA A 84 5.75 -11.82 -1.06
C ALA A 84 7.17 -11.52 -0.55
N THR A 85 7.33 -11.24 0.74
CA THR A 85 8.62 -10.76 1.30
C THR A 85 9.40 -11.82 2.06
N ARG A 86 8.76 -12.92 2.50
CA ARG A 86 9.42 -13.99 3.23
C ARG A 86 10.60 -14.55 2.44
N GLY A 87 11.76 -14.60 3.08
CA GLY A 87 13.01 -15.09 2.47
C GLY A 87 13.77 -14.06 1.64
N LEU A 88 13.15 -12.95 1.21
CA LEU A 88 13.86 -11.88 0.50
C LEU A 88 14.98 -11.28 1.35
N GLY A 89 14.79 -11.14 2.66
CA GLY A 89 15.81 -10.64 3.57
C GLY A 89 17.10 -11.48 3.54
N GLU A 90 17.00 -12.81 3.46
CA GLU A 90 18.15 -13.69 3.36
C GLU A 90 18.80 -13.66 1.97
N VAL A 91 18.00 -13.51 0.90
CA VAL A 91 18.49 -13.30 -0.46
C VAL A 91 19.31 -12.00 -0.53
N LEU A 92 18.78 -10.91 0.02
CA LEU A 92 19.45 -9.60 0.06
C LEU A 92 20.74 -9.65 0.91
N LYS A 93 20.73 -10.35 2.05
CA LYS A 93 21.94 -10.58 2.86
C LYS A 93 22.99 -11.40 2.12
N LYS A 94 22.60 -12.44 1.39
CA LYS A 94 23.53 -13.25 0.56
C LYS A 94 24.12 -12.42 -0.58
N GLN A 95 23.31 -11.63 -1.29
CA GLN A 95 23.78 -10.76 -2.37
C GLN A 95 24.72 -9.67 -1.87
N SER A 96 24.42 -9.03 -0.74
CA SER A 96 25.32 -8.03 -0.14
C SER A 96 26.65 -8.63 0.35
N ARG A 97 26.64 -9.86 0.88
CA ARG A 97 27.86 -10.60 1.24
C ARG A 97 28.67 -11.02 0.01
N ALA A 98 28.03 -11.48 -1.07
CA ALA A 98 28.71 -11.83 -2.32
C ALA A 98 29.36 -10.60 -2.97
N ARG A 99 28.62 -9.49 -3.06
CA ARG A 99 29.12 -8.23 -3.62
C ARG A 99 30.28 -7.61 -2.81
N ARG A 100 30.35 -7.88 -1.49
CA ARG A 100 31.51 -7.50 -0.65
C ARG A 100 32.75 -8.38 -0.87
N LYS A 101 32.59 -9.63 -1.33
CA LYS A 101 33.70 -10.54 -1.63
C LYS A 101 34.30 -10.29 -3.02
N GLU A 102 33.51 -9.79 -3.96
CA GLU A 102 33.94 -9.40 -5.32
C GLU A 102 34.55 -7.98 -5.38
N GLY A 103 35.31 -7.57 -4.35
CA GLY A 103 36.02 -6.28 -4.35
C GLY A 103 36.87 -6.06 -5.62
N PRO A 104 37.16 -4.81 -6.00
CA PRO A 104 37.58 -4.47 -7.36
C PRO A 104 38.81 -5.27 -7.77
N THR A 105 38.64 -6.12 -8.78
CA THR A 105 39.75 -6.73 -9.51
C THR A 105 40.34 -5.62 -10.37
N TYR A 106 41.38 -4.96 -9.84
CA TYR A 106 42.26 -4.16 -10.68
C TYR A 106 43.05 -5.14 -11.55
N VAL A 107 42.73 -5.20 -12.84
CA VAL A 107 43.54 -5.84 -13.89
C VAL A 107 44.18 -4.74 -14.71
#